data_AF-A0A8J7XES1-F1
#
_entry.id   AF-A0A8J7XES1-F1
#
_cell.length_a   1.000
_cell.length_b   1.000
_cell.length_c   1.000
_cell.angle_alpha   90.00
_cell.angle_beta   90.00
_cell.angle_gamma   90.00
#
_symmetry.space_group_name_H-M   'P 1'
#
loop_
_entity.id
_entity.type
_entity.pdbx_description
1 polymer ?
#
loop_
_entity_poly.entity_id
_entity_poly.type
_entity_poly.pdbx_seq_one_letter_code
_entity_poly.pdbx_strand_id
1 'polypeptide(L)'
;MVWGTMRPQGVPWLVSWRPGGTRAGMQWVVAHIFDSWWSEENNPYAMDVATNMVFYSLDMPLITDIPARREARRLFTNYQGHKSLALSMMEWADRLGVNTVPLSNSIQEIDVEMEGSLDSYFEQDYPTTISFLNSLSPRVAEIANDAVRLKDEAMFWIYISEWLIVSSAGIIAGFVLWTLMVRRRMFREVKATRFV
;
A
#
# COMPACT_ATOMS: atom_id res chain seq x y z
N MET A 1 9.06 29.36 -14.87
CA MET A 1 9.28 28.03 -14.27
C MET A 1 9.58 27.07 -15.42
N VAL A 2 10.67 26.31 -15.37
CA VAL A 2 11.05 25.34 -16.41
C VAL A 2 10.48 23.98 -16.01
N TRP A 3 9.62 23.42 -16.84
CA TRP A 3 8.77 22.26 -16.52
C TRP A 3 9.40 20.90 -16.89
N GLY A 4 10.67 20.92 -17.28
CA GLY A 4 11.44 19.75 -17.70
C GLY A 4 12.68 20.19 -18.47
N THR A 5 13.81 19.50 -18.26
CA THR A 5 15.05 19.80 -18.97
C THR A 5 15.09 18.97 -20.24
N MET A 6 14.67 19.57 -21.36
CA MET A 6 14.79 18.95 -22.68
C MET A 6 15.95 19.59 -23.45
N ARG A 7 16.78 18.77 -24.12
CA ARG A 7 17.74 19.31 -25.09
C ARG A 7 17.01 19.61 -26.40
N PRO A 8 16.91 20.87 -26.84
CA PRO A 8 16.25 21.20 -28.09
C PRO A 8 17.04 20.60 -29.25
N GLN A 9 16.39 19.77 -30.06
CA GLN A 9 16.99 19.10 -31.24
C GLN A 9 16.68 19.80 -32.56
N GLY A 10 16.11 21.02 -32.51
CA GLY A 10 15.70 21.76 -33.71
C GLY A 10 14.48 21.19 -34.43
N VAL A 11 13.81 20.19 -33.85
CA VAL A 11 12.56 19.60 -34.34
C VAL A 11 11.46 19.69 -33.28
N PRO A 12 10.16 19.74 -33.66
CA PRO A 12 9.07 19.69 -32.71
C PRO A 12 9.15 18.40 -31.89
N TRP A 13 9.16 18.53 -30.56
CA TRP A 13 9.21 17.38 -29.67
C TRP A 13 7.87 16.62 -29.62
N LEU A 14 6.77 17.34 -29.80
CA LEU A 14 5.42 16.82 -29.71
C LEU A 14 4.60 17.40 -30.86
N VAL A 15 3.96 16.54 -31.63
CA VAL A 15 3.06 16.92 -32.73
C VAL A 15 1.74 16.18 -32.55
N SER A 16 0.63 16.89 -32.72
CA SER A 16 -0.71 16.31 -32.72
C SER A 16 -1.52 16.73 -33.94
N TRP A 17 -2.36 15.82 -34.42
CA TRP A 17 -3.30 16.09 -35.51
C TRP A 17 -4.48 15.11 -35.48
N ARG A 18 -5.59 15.46 -36.16
CA ARG A 18 -6.77 14.60 -36.34
C ARG A 18 -6.86 14.13 -37.80
N PRO A 19 -6.35 12.93 -38.16
CA PRO A 19 -6.38 12.44 -39.54
C PRO A 19 -7.81 12.08 -39.95
N GLY A 20 -8.44 12.95 -40.73
CA GLY A 20 -9.87 12.85 -41.07
C GLY A 20 -10.70 14.05 -40.62
N GLY A 21 -10.06 15.10 -40.10
CA GLY A 21 -10.73 16.34 -39.69
C GLY A 21 -11.34 16.24 -38.29
N THR A 22 -12.33 17.07 -38.00
CA THR A 22 -12.87 17.27 -36.63
C THR A 22 -13.53 16.03 -36.02
N ARG A 23 -13.87 15.02 -36.82
CA ARG A 23 -14.52 13.77 -36.36
C ARG A 23 -13.54 12.62 -36.09
N ALA A 24 -12.26 12.78 -36.43
CA ALA A 24 -11.25 11.77 -36.19
C ALA A 24 -10.63 11.90 -34.80
N GLY A 25 -10.19 10.77 -34.24
CA GLY A 25 -9.43 10.77 -32.98
C GLY A 25 -8.13 11.56 -33.10
N MET A 26 -7.71 12.20 -32.01
CA MET A 26 -6.43 12.90 -31.94
C MET A 26 -5.29 11.87 -31.99
N GLN A 27 -4.35 12.07 -32.90
CA GLN A 27 -3.08 11.33 -32.93
C GLN A 27 -1.98 12.20 -32.35
N TRP A 28 -1.09 11.57 -31.59
CA TRP A 28 0.10 12.20 -31.01
C TRP A 28 1.33 11.47 -31.49
N VAL A 29 2.33 12.23 -31.93
CA VAL A 29 3.69 11.76 -32.14
C VAL A 29 4.59 12.51 -31.20
N VAL A 30 5.26 11.76 -30.33
CA VAL A 30 6.32 12.28 -29.48
C VAL A 30 7.64 11.90 -30.16
N ALA A 31 8.52 12.87 -30.37
CA ALA A 31 9.91 12.64 -30.79
C ALA A 31 10.75 12.13 -29.62
N HIS A 32 10.25 11.10 -28.95
CA HIS A 32 10.83 10.43 -27.80
C HIS A 32 10.33 8.99 -27.75
N ILE A 33 11.11 8.12 -27.13
CA ILE A 33 10.70 6.75 -26.83
C ILE A 33 9.98 6.75 -25.46
N PHE A 34 9.11 5.77 -25.22
CA PHE A 34 8.62 5.49 -23.86
C PHE A 34 9.77 4.91 -23.03
N ASP A 35 10.64 5.78 -22.54
CA ASP A 35 11.81 5.44 -21.76
C ASP A 35 11.71 5.96 -20.32
N SER A 36 12.83 5.96 -19.61
CA SER A 36 12.89 6.37 -18.21
C SER A 36 12.50 7.83 -17.97
N TRP A 37 12.46 8.69 -19.01
CA TRP A 37 12.01 10.08 -18.89
C TRP A 37 10.55 10.18 -18.44
N TRP A 38 9.70 9.23 -18.79
CA TRP A 38 8.29 9.21 -18.37
C TRP A 38 8.08 8.75 -16.92
N SER A 39 9.15 8.31 -16.25
CA SER A 39 9.11 8.01 -14.82
C SER A 39 9.11 9.29 -14.00
N GLU A 40 8.29 9.34 -12.95
CA GLU A 40 8.24 10.44 -12.00
C GLU A 40 9.60 10.66 -11.29
N GLU A 41 10.43 9.63 -11.21
CA GLU A 41 11.80 9.69 -10.66
C GLU A 41 12.73 10.58 -11.50
N ASN A 42 12.58 10.55 -12.83
CA ASN A 42 13.45 11.30 -13.76
C ASN A 42 12.80 12.60 -14.24
N ASN A 43 11.48 12.61 -14.34
CA ASN A 43 10.70 13.81 -14.64
C ASN A 43 9.45 13.89 -13.74
N PRO A 44 9.45 14.79 -12.75
CA PRO A 44 8.34 14.94 -11.83
C PRO A 44 7.08 15.55 -12.46
N TYR A 45 7.09 15.83 -13.77
CA TYR A 45 5.99 16.37 -14.55
C TYR A 45 5.48 15.40 -15.63
N ALA A 46 6.08 14.22 -15.79
CA ALA A 46 5.76 13.30 -16.90
C ALA A 46 4.27 12.93 -16.93
N MET A 47 3.69 12.62 -15.77
CA MET A 47 2.27 12.30 -15.60
C MET A 47 1.36 13.48 -15.93
N ASP A 48 1.77 14.71 -15.62
CA ASP A 48 1.01 15.93 -15.92
C ASP A 48 1.01 16.23 -17.41
N VAL A 49 2.15 16.02 -18.09
CA VAL A 49 2.25 16.11 -19.55
C VAL A 49 1.33 15.10 -20.23
N ALA A 50 1.37 13.82 -19.81
CA ALA A 50 0.50 12.79 -20.36
C ALA A 50 -0.99 13.10 -20.11
N THR A 51 -1.33 13.63 -18.93
CA THR A 51 -2.72 14.02 -18.61
C THR A 51 -3.17 15.17 -19.51
N ASN A 52 -2.35 16.19 -19.71
CA ASN A 52 -2.67 17.31 -20.59
C ASN A 52 -2.83 16.87 -22.06
N MET A 53 -2.09 15.86 -22.53
CA MET A 53 -2.31 15.28 -23.86
C MET A 53 -3.71 14.66 -23.98
N VAL A 54 -4.18 13.97 -22.94
CA VAL A 54 -5.55 13.42 -22.89
C VAL A 54 -6.58 14.54 -22.84
N PHE A 55 -6.40 15.53 -21.97
CA PHE A 55 -7.32 16.66 -21.81
C PHE A 55 -7.46 17.44 -23.12
N TYR A 56 -6.33 17.74 -23.77
CA TYR A 56 -6.32 18.37 -25.09
C TYR A 56 -7.04 17.54 -26.15
N SER A 57 -6.88 16.21 -26.13
CA SER A 57 -7.52 15.32 -27.11
C SER A 57 -9.05 15.29 -26.99
N LEU A 58 -9.53 15.47 -25.76
CA LEU A 58 -10.95 15.51 -25.38
C LEU A 58 -11.55 16.92 -25.41
N ASP A 59 -10.78 17.92 -25.88
CA ASP A 59 -11.17 19.34 -25.85
C ASP A 59 -11.54 19.83 -24.43
N MET A 60 -10.94 19.22 -23.40
CA MET A 60 -11.08 19.62 -22.00
C MET A 60 -10.08 20.72 -21.63
N PRO A 61 -10.39 21.56 -20.63
CA PRO A 61 -9.44 22.55 -20.11
C PRO A 61 -8.13 21.89 -19.66
N LEU A 62 -7.00 22.45 -20.07
CA LEU A 62 -5.68 21.96 -19.62
C LEU A 62 -5.46 22.29 -18.14
N ILE A 63 -4.61 21.49 -17.49
CA ILE A 63 -4.20 21.71 -16.10
C ILE A 63 -3.50 23.07 -16.00
N THR A 64 -4.07 23.95 -15.18
CA THR A 64 -3.54 25.32 -14.96
C THR A 64 -2.54 25.38 -13.81
N ASP A 65 -2.76 24.63 -12.74
CA ASP A 65 -1.90 24.58 -11.55
C ASP A 65 -1.31 23.18 -11.33
N ILE A 66 -0.14 22.96 -11.94
CA ILE A 66 0.59 21.68 -11.84
C ILE A 66 1.11 21.42 -10.41
N PRO A 67 1.71 22.38 -9.69
CA PRO A 67 2.06 22.19 -8.28
C PRO A 67 0.88 21.72 -7.41
N ALA A 68 -0.28 22.36 -7.51
CA ALA A 68 -1.45 21.99 -6.71
C ALA A 68 -1.99 20.59 -7.09
N ARG A 69 -2.05 20.27 -8.39
CA ARG A 69 -2.44 18.93 -8.85
C ARG A 69 -1.55 17.83 -8.26
N ARG A 70 -0.23 18.06 -8.24
CA ARG A 70 0.73 17.09 -7.71
C ARG A 70 0.59 16.91 -6.21
N GLU A 71 0.34 17.99 -5.48
CA GLU A 71 0.06 17.89 -4.04
C GLU A 71 -1.22 17.08 -3.77
N ALA A 72 -2.29 17.34 -4.52
CA ALA A 72 -3.51 16.53 -4.45
C ALA A 72 -3.22 15.05 -4.76
N ARG A 73 -2.46 14.74 -5.82
CA ARG A 73 -2.04 13.37 -6.16
C ARG A 73 -1.25 12.71 -5.04
N ARG A 74 -0.30 13.43 -4.44
CA ARG A 74 0.51 12.93 -3.31
C ARG A 74 -0.40 12.54 -2.13
N LEU A 75 -1.39 13.38 -1.82
CA LEU A 75 -2.36 13.11 -0.76
C LEU A 75 -3.25 11.90 -1.08
N PHE A 76 -3.73 11.76 -2.32
CA PHE A 76 -4.45 10.55 -2.75
C PHE A 76 -3.59 9.28 -2.61
N THR A 77 -2.32 9.34 -3.02
CA THR A 77 -1.40 8.20 -2.89
C THR A 77 -1.18 7.83 -1.42
N ASN A 78 -1.03 8.81 -0.53
CA ASN A 78 -0.91 8.56 0.91
C ASN A 78 -2.18 7.92 1.48
N TYR A 79 -3.36 8.43 1.11
CA TYR A 79 -4.63 7.83 1.50
C TYR A 79 -4.71 6.36 1.09
N GLN A 80 -4.42 6.06 -0.18
CA GLN A 80 -4.44 4.69 -0.69
C GLN A 80 -3.40 3.80 0.01
N GLY A 81 -2.22 4.35 0.35
CA GLY A 81 -1.21 3.66 1.14
C GLY A 81 -1.72 3.26 2.52
N HIS A 82 -2.32 4.19 3.27
CA HIS A 82 -2.88 3.91 4.60
C HIS A 82 -4.05 2.93 4.54
N LYS A 83 -4.96 3.10 3.56
CA LYS A 83 -6.09 2.18 3.36
C LYS A 83 -5.62 0.76 3.04
N SER A 84 -4.65 0.62 2.13
CA SER A 84 -4.07 -0.67 1.76
C SER A 84 -3.43 -1.36 2.97
N LEU A 85 -2.68 -0.62 3.78
CA LEU A 85 -2.11 -1.11 5.03
C LEU A 85 -3.20 -1.60 5.99
N ALA A 86 -4.25 -0.79 6.21
CA ALA A 86 -5.35 -1.15 7.09
C ALA A 86 -6.05 -2.45 6.64
N LEU A 87 -6.39 -2.55 5.35
CA LEU A 87 -7.01 -3.74 4.77
C LEU A 87 -6.13 -4.98 4.89
N SER A 88 -4.82 -4.84 4.65
CA SER A 88 -3.87 -5.95 4.79
C SER A 88 -3.78 -6.47 6.24
N MET A 89 -3.75 -5.56 7.22
CA MET A 89 -3.73 -5.94 8.63
C MET A 89 -5.05 -6.56 9.08
N MET A 90 -6.18 -6.03 8.60
CA MET A 90 -7.51 -6.60 8.85
C MET A 90 -7.64 -7.99 8.24
N GLU A 91 -7.24 -8.21 6.99
CA GLU A 91 -7.31 -9.54 6.35
C GLU A 91 -6.48 -10.57 7.15
N TRP A 92 -5.31 -10.16 7.64
CA TRP A 92 -4.50 -11.01 8.49
C TRP A 92 -5.19 -11.31 9.84
N ALA A 93 -5.78 -10.30 10.49
CA ALA A 93 -6.46 -10.45 11.76
C ALA A 93 -7.75 -11.30 11.65
N ASP A 94 -8.48 -11.16 10.54
CA ASP A 94 -9.70 -11.91 10.23
C ASP A 94 -9.39 -13.42 10.09
N ARG A 95 -8.26 -13.78 9.47
CA ARG A 95 -7.77 -15.17 9.41
C ARG A 95 -7.50 -15.79 10.78
N LEU A 96 -7.31 -14.97 11.82
CA LEU A 96 -7.13 -15.39 13.21
C LEU A 96 -8.43 -15.35 14.02
N GLY A 97 -9.55 -14.98 13.39
CA GLY A 97 -10.87 -14.91 14.03
C GLY A 97 -11.10 -13.64 14.84
N VAL A 98 -10.31 -12.58 14.62
CA VAL A 98 -10.53 -11.27 15.25
C VAL A 98 -11.69 -10.56 14.56
N ASN A 99 -12.55 -9.87 15.32
CA ASN A 99 -13.66 -9.11 14.76
C ASN A 99 -13.16 -7.83 14.06
N THR A 100 -13.14 -7.83 12.73
CA THR A 100 -12.72 -6.70 11.89
C THR A 100 -13.88 -5.86 11.36
N VAL A 101 -15.14 -6.26 11.62
CA VAL A 101 -16.35 -5.59 11.12
C VAL A 101 -16.40 -4.09 11.46
N PRO A 102 -16.06 -3.64 12.69
CA PRO A 102 -16.09 -2.21 13.02
C PRO A 102 -15.14 -1.38 12.13
N LEU A 103 -13.91 -1.85 11.91
CA LEU A 103 -12.95 -1.15 11.04
C LEU A 103 -13.39 -1.18 9.58
N SER A 104 -13.99 -2.29 9.12
CA SER A 104 -14.52 -2.39 7.77
C SER A 104 -15.59 -1.33 7.50
N ASN A 105 -16.49 -1.09 8.47
CA ASN A 105 -17.49 -0.04 8.36
C ASN A 105 -16.86 1.35 8.32
N SER A 106 -15.86 1.62 9.16
CA SER A 106 -15.15 2.91 9.14
C SER A 106 -14.42 3.18 7.82
N ILE A 107 -13.82 2.15 7.20
CA ILE A 107 -13.21 2.29 5.86
C ILE A 107 -14.28 2.62 4.82
N GLN A 108 -15.44 1.96 4.89
CA GLN A 108 -16.54 2.19 3.95
C GLN A 108 -17.08 3.63 4.05
N GLU A 109 -17.25 4.15 5.27
CA GLU A 109 -17.67 5.54 5.48
C GLU A 109 -16.72 6.54 4.84
N ILE A 110 -15.41 6.34 5.04
CA ILE A 110 -14.36 7.19 4.48
C ILE A 110 -14.31 7.06 2.95
N ASP A 111 -14.56 5.88 2.38
CA ASP A 111 -14.59 5.69 0.92
C ASP A 111 -15.72 6.49 0.26
N VAL A 112 -16.90 6.54 0.90
CA VAL A 112 -18.02 7.35 0.41
C VAL A 112 -17.66 8.84 0.43
N GLU A 113 -17.03 9.31 1.50
CA GLU A 113 -16.55 10.69 1.58
C GLU A 113 -15.48 10.97 0.51
N MET A 114 -14.56 10.03 0.28
CA MET A 114 -13.49 10.14 -0.71
C MET A 114 -14.04 10.23 -2.14
N GLU A 115 -15.05 9.44 -2.48
CA GLU A 115 -15.68 9.45 -3.80
C GLU A 115 -16.22 10.84 -4.15
N GLY A 116 -16.82 11.55 -3.18
CA GLY A 116 -17.27 12.93 -3.37
C GLY A 116 -16.17 13.96 -3.63
N SER A 117 -14.91 13.64 -3.30
CA SER A 117 -13.77 14.56 -3.55
C SER A 117 -13.16 14.43 -4.94
N LEU A 118 -13.45 13.32 -5.64
CA LEU A 118 -12.95 13.08 -7.00
C LEU A 118 -13.55 14.09 -7.99
N ASP A 119 -14.79 14.51 -7.77
CA ASP A 119 -15.45 15.51 -8.60
C ASP A 119 -14.68 16.84 -8.59
N SER A 120 -14.35 17.37 -7.41
CA SER A 120 -13.54 18.60 -7.28
C SER A 120 -12.16 18.46 -7.92
N TYR A 121 -11.56 17.27 -7.86
CA TYR A 121 -10.28 17.01 -8.51
C TYR A 121 -10.38 17.04 -10.04
N PHE A 122 -11.44 16.47 -10.61
CA PHE A 122 -11.68 16.48 -12.06
C PHE A 122 -12.07 17.87 -12.58
N GLU A 123 -12.80 18.64 -11.79
CA GLU A 123 -13.11 20.06 -12.05
C GLU A 123 -11.89 20.98 -11.91
N GLN A 124 -10.72 20.43 -11.53
CA GLN A 124 -9.47 21.14 -11.30
C GLN A 124 -9.51 22.14 -10.15
N ASP A 125 -10.48 22.00 -9.22
CA ASP A 125 -10.48 22.69 -7.93
C ASP A 125 -9.56 21.96 -6.94
N TYR A 126 -8.26 22.07 -7.22
CA TYR A 126 -7.22 21.47 -6.39
C TYR A 126 -7.18 22.04 -4.96
N PRO A 127 -7.37 23.35 -4.71
CA PRO A 127 -7.43 23.88 -3.35
C PRO A 127 -8.50 23.20 -2.48
N THR A 128 -9.72 23.05 -3.00
CA THR A 128 -10.80 22.35 -2.29
C THR A 128 -10.46 20.88 -2.06
N THR A 129 -9.93 20.20 -3.09
CA THR A 129 -9.49 18.80 -3.00
C THR A 129 -8.41 18.61 -1.93
N ILE A 130 -7.38 19.46 -1.92
CA ILE A 130 -6.27 19.40 -0.95
C ILE A 130 -6.80 19.65 0.47
N SER A 131 -7.68 20.64 0.65
CA SER A 131 -8.28 20.92 1.96
C SER A 131 -9.06 19.72 2.48
N PHE A 132 -9.86 19.09 1.62
CA PHE A 132 -10.62 17.89 1.95
C PHE A 132 -9.70 16.69 2.28
N LEU A 133 -8.69 16.42 1.45
CA LEU A 133 -7.78 15.31 1.69
C LEU A 133 -6.97 15.49 2.98
N ASN A 134 -6.60 16.73 3.33
CA ASN A 134 -5.92 17.03 4.58
C ASN A 134 -6.82 16.83 5.80
N SER A 135 -8.13 17.07 5.70
CA SER A 135 -9.06 16.78 6.80
C SER A 135 -9.33 15.28 6.96
N LEU A 136 -9.25 14.51 5.87
CA LEU A 136 -9.48 13.06 5.87
C LEU A 136 -8.23 12.25 6.25
N SER A 137 -7.03 12.76 5.95
CA SER A 137 -5.75 12.06 6.17
C SER A 137 -5.54 11.57 7.62
N PRO A 138 -5.86 12.33 8.68
CA PRO A 138 -5.74 11.85 10.05
C PRO A 138 -6.65 10.66 10.35
N ARG A 139 -7.89 10.65 9.82
CA ARG A 139 -8.87 9.59 10.05
C ARG A 139 -8.44 8.27 9.42
N VAL A 140 -7.93 8.29 8.18
CA VAL A 140 -7.43 7.06 7.55
C VAL A 140 -6.17 6.53 8.24
N ALA A 141 -5.32 7.42 8.75
CA ALA A 141 -4.13 7.04 9.51
C ALA A 141 -4.51 6.40 10.87
N GLU A 142 -5.54 6.91 11.53
CA GLU A 142 -6.10 6.34 12.76
C GLU A 142 -6.64 4.92 12.53
N ILE A 143 -7.43 4.72 11.47
CA ILE A 143 -7.91 3.37 11.09
C ILE A 143 -6.75 2.41 10.82
N ALA A 144 -5.71 2.87 10.11
CA ALA A 144 -4.54 2.04 9.88
C ALA A 144 -3.83 1.67 11.19
N ASN A 145 -3.72 2.60 12.14
CA ASN A 145 -3.15 2.32 13.46
C ASN A 145 -4.01 1.33 14.26
N ASP A 146 -5.34 1.47 14.23
CA ASP A 146 -6.23 0.53 14.91
C ASP A 146 -6.16 -0.88 14.29
N ALA A 147 -5.99 -0.97 12.97
CA ALA A 147 -5.77 -2.25 12.29
C ALA A 147 -4.46 -2.91 12.73
N VAL A 148 -3.39 -2.12 12.91
CA VAL A 148 -2.11 -2.60 13.46
C VAL A 148 -2.27 -3.07 14.90
N ARG A 149 -3.05 -2.36 15.72
CA ARG A 149 -3.31 -2.78 17.11
C ARG A 149 -4.05 -4.12 17.19
N LEU A 150 -5.07 -4.32 16.35
CA LEU A 150 -5.75 -5.61 16.24
C LEU A 150 -4.79 -6.73 15.84
N LYS A 151 -3.85 -6.44 14.93
CA LYS A 151 -2.80 -7.38 14.54
C LYS A 151 -1.94 -7.77 15.73
N ASP A 152 -1.51 -6.78 16.51
CA ASP A 152 -0.62 -6.99 17.65
C ASP A 152 -1.29 -7.77 18.78
N GLU A 153 -2.58 -7.52 19.04
CA GLU A 153 -3.39 -8.29 19.99
C GLU A 153 -3.47 -9.77 19.59
N ALA A 154 -3.67 -10.07 18.30
CA ALA A 154 -3.71 -11.45 17.85
C ALA A 154 -2.32 -12.11 17.88
N MET A 155 -1.24 -11.38 17.52
CA MET A 155 0.13 -11.88 17.62
C MET A 155 0.51 -12.24 19.06
N PHE A 156 0.02 -11.48 20.04
CA PHE A 156 0.24 -11.77 21.45
C PHE A 156 -0.31 -13.16 21.84
N TRP A 157 -1.53 -13.49 21.41
CA TRP A 157 -2.15 -14.79 21.71
C TRP A 157 -1.45 -15.96 21.01
N ILE A 158 -0.96 -15.75 19.79
CA ILE A 158 -0.13 -16.74 19.08
C ILE A 158 1.14 -17.00 19.89
N TYR A 159 1.84 -15.95 20.32
CA TYR A 159 3.08 -16.07 21.09
C TYR A 159 2.88 -16.81 22.41
N ILE A 160 1.80 -16.50 23.15
CA ILE A 160 1.45 -17.24 24.38
C ILE A 160 1.25 -18.73 24.07
N SER A 161 0.49 -19.04 23.02
CA SER A 161 0.18 -20.44 22.66
C SER A 161 1.45 -21.21 22.28
N GLU A 162 2.34 -20.60 21.51
CA GLU A 162 3.64 -21.17 21.17
C GLU A 162 4.49 -21.41 22.42
N TRP A 163 4.55 -20.42 23.32
CA TRP A 163 5.32 -20.53 24.56
C TRP A 163 4.81 -21.67 25.47
N LEU A 164 3.49 -21.84 25.55
CA LEU A 164 2.87 -22.96 26.28
C LEU A 164 3.19 -24.31 25.65
N ILE A 165 3.16 -24.42 24.31
CA ILE A 165 3.51 -25.65 23.59
C ILE A 165 4.99 -26.02 23.82
N VAL A 166 5.90 -25.06 23.69
CA VAL A 166 7.35 -25.27 23.90
C VAL A 166 7.63 -25.68 25.35
N SER A 167 6.98 -25.02 26.31
CA SER A 167 7.11 -25.33 27.74
C SER A 167 6.57 -26.72 28.07
N SER A 168 5.40 -27.08 27.53
CA SER A 168 4.81 -28.42 27.70
C SER A 168 5.71 -29.51 27.14
N ALA A 169 6.24 -29.34 25.92
CA ALA A 169 7.18 -30.28 25.33
C ALA A 169 8.46 -30.44 26.18
N GLY A 170 9.00 -29.34 26.71
CA GLY A 170 10.15 -29.36 27.62
C GLY A 170 9.87 -30.10 28.92
N ILE A 171 8.73 -29.85 29.56
CA ILE A 171 8.31 -30.53 30.80
C ILE A 171 8.12 -32.02 30.55
N ILE A 172 7.46 -32.41 29.46
CA ILE A 172 7.24 -33.82 29.10
C ILE A 172 8.57 -34.52 28.84
N ALA A 173 9.46 -33.92 28.05
CA ALA A 173 10.78 -34.48 27.77
C ALA A 173 11.60 -34.64 29.06
N GLY A 174 11.60 -33.62 29.92
CA GLY A 174 12.25 -33.65 31.23
C GLY A 174 11.68 -34.74 32.14
N PHE A 175 10.35 -34.87 32.18
CA PHE A 175 9.67 -35.90 32.98
C PHE A 175 9.99 -37.32 32.48
N VAL A 176 9.98 -37.54 31.17
CA VAL A 176 10.35 -38.82 30.56
C VAL A 176 11.80 -39.17 30.89
N LEU A 177 12.73 -38.22 30.72
CA LEU A 177 14.14 -38.42 31.00
C LEU A 177 14.40 -38.71 32.49
N TRP A 178 13.78 -37.94 33.39
CA TRP A 178 13.84 -38.18 34.84
C TRP A 178 13.28 -39.55 35.22
N THR A 179 12.14 -39.94 34.65
CA THR A 179 11.52 -41.25 34.90
C THR A 179 12.40 -42.40 34.44
N LEU A 180 13.11 -42.25 33.32
CA LEU A 180 14.04 -43.25 32.80
C LEU A 180 15.33 -43.31 33.63
N MET A 181 16.01 -42.18 33.85
CA MET A 181 17.34 -42.13 34.44
C MET A 181 17.32 -42.20 35.97
N VAL A 182 16.45 -41.44 36.64
CA VAL A 182 16.46 -41.30 38.10
C VAL A 182 15.62 -42.38 38.75
N ARG A 183 14.39 -42.59 38.26
CA ARG A 183 13.53 -43.67 38.81
C ARG A 183 14.00 -45.06 38.38
N ARG A 184 15.02 -45.15 37.50
CA ARG A 184 15.65 -46.37 36.96
C ARG A 184 14.64 -47.44 36.54
N ARG A 185 13.46 -47.04 36.06
CA ARG A 185 12.37 -48.00 35.81
C ARG A 185 12.65 -48.95 34.65
N MET A 186 13.53 -48.55 33.73
CA MET A 186 13.98 -49.37 32.59
C MET A 186 15.49 -49.63 32.55
N PHE A 187 16.28 -49.06 33.47
CA PHE A 187 17.70 -49.41 33.57
C PHE A 187 17.82 -50.77 34.26
N ARG A 188 17.74 -51.82 33.44
CA ARG A 188 18.08 -53.19 33.83
C ARG A 188 19.57 -53.21 34.19
N GLU A 189 19.92 -53.62 35.40
CA GLU A 189 21.32 -53.72 35.83
C GLU A 189 22.12 -54.51 34.80
N VAL A 190 23.10 -53.85 34.19
CA VAL A 190 24.04 -54.52 33.30
C VAL A 190 24.94 -55.35 34.21
N LYS A 191 24.83 -56.68 34.12
CA LYS A 191 25.74 -57.63 34.80
C LYS A 191 27.17 -57.13 34.61
N ALA A 192 27.83 -56.77 35.70
CA ALA A 192 29.23 -56.37 35.67
C ALA A 192 30.06 -57.51 35.06
N THR A 193 30.70 -57.25 33.92
CA THR A 193 31.64 -58.18 33.32
C THR A 193 32.86 -58.25 34.24
N ARG A 194 32.98 -59.34 34.98
CA ARG A 194 34.17 -59.66 35.77
C ARG A 194 35.32 -59.92 34.78
N PHE A 195 36.27 -59.00 34.71
CA PHE A 195 37.53 -59.24 34.01
C PHE A 195 38.30 -60.32 34.79
N VAL A 196 38.66 -61.40 34.09
CA VAL A 196 39.60 -62.45 34.51
C VAL A 196 40.97 -62.09 33.99
#